data_AF-A0A5B7EG64-F1
#
_entry.id   AF-A0A5B7EG64-F1
#
_cell.length_a   1.000
_cell.length_b   1.000
_cell.length_c   1.000
_cell.angle_alpha   90.00
_cell.angle_beta   90.00
_cell.angle_gamma   90.00
#
_symmetry.space_group_name_H-M   'P 1'
#
loop_
_entity.id
_entity.type
_entity.pdbx_description
1 polymer ?
#
loop_
_entity_poly.entity_id
_entity_poly.type
_entity_poly.pdbx_seq_one_letter_code
_entity_poly.pdbx_strand_id
1 'polypeptide(L)'
;MVVCWSPSQSSPLLSKLRAHRLIFGYSHVYIPILPASLVEVLSTPTPFIMGVHSSHQNDIAELMDVIVADLDGGSIRVPESLTMSLLPEPFWSQTHNALSKVLHPDLSTADNAFPSSAGIRATPHVMVDKEIRAVFMRMFAELLQGYRSCLTLIRIHSKPVITFHKASFLGNRGMVDNDYVGKLLDCMFFTTFVTERGPPWRVCDLWDDVYANIGDQLRQEQHDCRKMLENIQVKQLKKLPQKAGQPRIVPMGPHISSLQSGRGIVSSSARRLEVMRNCVNCIFENKISDARKTFPAVLRALKSKAARLALCTELSHHVQGNRAVLEHQQFDLVVRLMNCALQDDSPLDEYGVAAALLPLSSAFCRKLCTGVIQFAYTCIQDHSVWSNQQFWEASFYQDVQREIKTLYQDRSQQTSRTSITSDAPVMKDPSLSPINPKDKRKSGAWGEVDNKMHRSVALETKVL
;
A
#
# COMPACT_ATOMS: atom_id res chain seq x y z
N MET A 1 13.63 8.67 18.98
CA MET A 1 13.67 10.07 19.46
C MET A 1 14.86 10.76 18.80
N VAL A 2 14.78 12.05 18.48
CA VAL A 2 15.90 12.79 17.86
C VAL A 2 16.19 14.06 18.66
N VAL A 3 17.44 14.25 19.06
CA VAL A 3 17.95 15.50 19.62
C VAL A 3 18.83 16.18 18.60
N CYS A 4 18.51 17.42 18.25
CA CYS A 4 19.35 18.26 17.41
C CYS A 4 20.09 19.27 18.30
N TRP A 5 21.39 19.46 18.08
CA TRP A 5 22.17 20.39 18.88
C TRP A 5 22.83 21.47 17.99
N SER A 6 22.62 22.77 18.32
CA SER A 6 23.42 23.92 17.82
C SER A 6 23.20 25.19 18.66
N PRO A 7 24.25 26.01 18.92
CA PRO A 7 24.17 27.31 19.60
C PRO A 7 23.77 28.47 18.67
N SER A 8 23.73 28.31 17.34
CA SER A 8 23.49 29.42 16.40
C SER A 8 22.41 29.19 15.32
N GLN A 9 21.97 27.94 15.07
CA GLN A 9 21.10 27.61 13.92
C GLN A 9 19.91 26.68 14.20
N SER A 10 19.55 26.45 15.47
CA SER A 10 18.47 25.52 15.84
C SER A 10 17.06 25.98 15.39
N SER A 11 16.79 27.29 15.36
CA SER A 11 15.48 27.85 15.02
C SER A 11 15.02 27.57 13.57
N PRO A 12 15.82 27.82 12.51
CA PRO A 12 15.39 27.62 11.12
C PRO A 12 15.29 26.15 10.70
N LEU A 13 16.20 25.28 11.13
CA LEU A 13 16.22 23.89 10.66
C LEU A 13 15.06 23.08 11.24
N LEU A 14 14.83 23.21 12.55
CA LEU A 14 13.73 22.52 13.23
C LEU A 14 12.39 23.09 12.77
N SER A 15 12.26 24.43 12.64
CA SER A 15 11.04 25.01 12.07
C SER A 15 10.80 24.56 10.63
N LYS A 16 11.83 24.33 9.80
CA LYS A 16 11.71 23.72 8.46
C LYS A 16 11.29 22.25 8.49
N LEU A 17 11.72 21.47 9.48
CA LEU A 17 11.26 20.09 9.71
C LEU A 17 9.74 20.03 10.01
N ARG A 18 9.18 21.09 10.61
CA ARG A 18 7.73 21.20 10.90
C ARG A 18 6.93 21.97 9.83
N ALA A 19 7.54 22.98 9.18
CA ALA A 19 6.84 23.98 8.37
C ALA A 19 6.35 23.47 7.01
N HIS A 20 6.66 22.23 6.64
CA HIS A 20 5.89 21.55 5.61
C HIS A 20 5.49 20.18 6.13
N ARG A 21 4.18 19.96 6.20
CA ARG A 21 3.54 18.66 6.39
C ARG A 21 3.98 17.73 5.27
N LEU A 22 5.17 17.17 5.41
CA LEU A 22 5.80 16.31 4.43
C LEU A 22 5.12 14.95 4.55
N ILE A 23 3.90 14.86 4.00
CA ILE A 23 3.00 13.70 3.89
C ILE A 23 2.47 13.18 5.23
N PHE A 24 3.34 13.03 6.21
CA PHE A 24 3.08 12.61 7.58
C PHE A 24 3.16 13.83 8.50
N GLY A 25 2.04 14.19 9.14
CA GLY A 25 2.06 15.20 10.19
C GLY A 25 2.78 14.63 11.42
N TYR A 26 3.85 15.28 11.88
CA TYR A 26 4.48 14.89 13.14
C TYR A 26 3.55 15.24 14.30
N SER A 27 3.00 14.22 14.95
CA SER A 27 2.00 14.29 16.01
C SER A 27 2.56 14.14 17.42
N HIS A 28 3.87 13.92 17.58
CA HIS A 28 4.49 13.79 18.90
C HIS A 28 5.16 15.10 19.36
N VAL A 29 5.86 15.05 20.50
CA VAL A 29 6.44 16.23 21.15
C VAL A 29 7.54 16.82 20.27
N TYR A 30 7.37 18.09 19.92
CA TYR A 30 8.33 18.83 19.13
C TYR A 30 8.65 20.15 19.83
N ILE A 31 9.91 20.29 20.26
CA ILE A 31 10.40 21.47 20.98
C ILE A 31 11.63 21.98 20.22
N PRO A 32 11.51 23.03 19.39
CA PRO A 32 12.63 23.50 18.58
C PRO A 32 13.85 23.92 19.41
N ILE A 33 13.64 24.47 20.61
CA ILE A 33 14.70 24.82 21.54
C ILE A 33 14.18 24.52 22.94
N LEU A 34 14.77 23.53 23.60
CA LEU A 34 14.46 23.10 24.96
C LEU A 34 15.18 24.03 25.95
N PRO A 35 14.44 24.71 26.86
CA PRO A 35 15.06 25.49 27.93
C PRO A 35 15.92 24.62 28.85
N ALA A 36 17.01 25.18 29.36
CA ALA A 36 17.94 24.48 30.26
C ALA A 36 17.26 23.89 31.51
N SER A 37 16.24 24.56 32.04
CA SER A 37 15.47 24.08 33.20
C SER A 37 14.60 22.84 32.92
N LEU A 38 14.49 22.41 31.66
CA LEU A 38 13.65 21.29 31.23
C LEU A 38 14.47 20.15 30.58
N VAL A 39 15.79 20.12 30.79
CA VAL A 39 16.68 19.08 30.22
C VAL A 39 16.26 17.67 30.64
N GLU A 40 15.72 17.50 31.84
CA GLU A 40 15.18 16.21 32.34
C GLU A 40 14.07 15.62 31.44
N VAL A 41 13.39 16.44 30.64
CA VAL A 41 12.35 15.99 29.70
C VAL A 41 12.94 15.10 28.58
N LEU A 42 14.25 15.16 28.35
CA LEU A 42 14.94 14.29 27.37
C LEU A 42 14.86 12.80 27.75
N SER A 43 14.64 12.47 29.03
CA SER A 43 14.45 11.09 29.51
C SER A 43 13.02 10.57 29.34
N THR A 44 12.13 11.34 28.71
CA THR A 44 10.74 10.91 28.53
C THR A 44 10.64 9.73 27.55
N PRO A 45 9.77 8.74 27.82
CA PRO A 45 9.65 7.52 27.01
C PRO A 45 8.84 7.74 25.72
N THR A 46 8.30 8.93 25.49
CA THR A 46 7.49 9.22 24.31
C THR A 46 8.37 9.72 23.15
N PRO A 47 8.08 9.38 21.89
CA PRO A 47 8.87 9.89 20.77
C PRO A 47 8.88 11.42 20.76
N PHE A 48 10.05 12.01 20.59
CA PHE A 48 10.19 13.47 20.49
C PHE A 48 11.23 13.89 19.46
N ILE A 49 11.13 15.15 19.04
CA ILE A 49 12.18 15.90 18.36
C ILE A 49 12.42 17.17 19.17
N MET A 50 13.61 17.28 19.77
CA MET A 50 13.96 18.42 20.61
C MET A 50 15.29 19.05 20.16
N GLY A 51 15.35 20.38 20.13
CA GLY A 51 16.60 21.10 19.99
C GLY A 51 17.20 21.41 21.34
N VAL A 52 18.48 21.14 21.55
CA VAL A 52 19.18 21.43 22.82
C VAL A 52 20.39 22.31 22.53
N HIS A 53 20.85 23.08 23.51
CA HIS A 53 22.04 23.94 23.41
C HIS A 53 23.34 23.19 23.78
N SER A 54 24.50 23.68 23.32
CA SER A 54 25.82 23.03 23.47
C SER A 54 26.29 22.83 24.88
N SER A 55 25.86 23.72 25.75
CA SER A 55 26.14 23.66 27.18
C SER A 55 25.66 22.37 27.84
N HIS A 56 24.71 21.64 27.24
CA HIS A 56 24.10 20.43 27.79
C HIS A 56 24.53 19.13 27.09
N GLN A 57 25.66 19.13 26.38
CA GLN A 57 26.11 17.93 25.66
C GLN A 57 26.35 16.72 26.58
N ASN A 58 26.79 16.97 27.81
CA ASN A 58 27.12 15.93 28.79
C ASN A 58 25.84 15.22 29.25
N ASP A 59 24.78 15.98 29.52
CA ASP A 59 23.46 15.46 29.89
C ASP A 59 22.88 14.55 28.78
N ILE A 60 23.15 14.87 27.51
CA ILE A 60 22.70 14.08 26.36
C ILE A 60 23.50 12.78 26.22
N ALA A 61 24.80 12.79 26.57
CA ALA A 61 25.68 11.63 26.42
C ALA A 61 25.26 10.45 27.32
N GLU A 62 24.53 10.72 28.40
CA GLU A 62 24.00 9.71 29.32
C GLU A 62 22.73 9.01 28.80
N LEU A 63 22.12 9.52 27.72
CA LEU A 63 20.88 8.98 27.17
C LEU A 63 21.16 7.76 26.27
N MET A 64 20.61 6.60 26.65
CA MET A 64 20.84 5.34 25.93
C MET A 64 19.95 5.13 24.70
N ASP A 65 18.79 5.79 24.62
CA ASP A 65 17.75 5.48 23.60
C ASP A 65 17.42 6.66 22.66
N VAL A 66 18.36 7.59 22.51
CA VAL A 66 18.15 8.85 21.78
C VAL A 66 19.14 8.99 20.62
N ILE A 67 18.63 9.25 19.41
CA ILE A 67 19.45 9.60 18.26
C ILE A 67 19.89 11.06 18.41
N VAL A 68 21.19 11.32 18.30
CA VAL A 68 21.75 12.67 18.42
C VAL A 68 22.27 13.14 17.07
N ALA A 69 21.73 14.25 16.57
CA ALA A 69 22.21 14.95 15.39
C ALA A 69 22.98 16.20 15.82
N ASP A 70 24.30 16.14 15.69
CA ASP A 70 25.19 17.28 15.89
C ASP A 70 25.25 18.10 14.59
N LEU A 71 24.64 19.28 14.63
CA LEU A 71 24.55 20.15 13.46
C LEU A 71 25.82 20.98 13.24
N ASP A 72 26.62 21.20 14.29
CA ASP A 72 27.85 21.98 14.20
C ASP A 72 29.01 21.08 13.70
N GLY A 73 29.11 19.86 14.23
CA GLY A 73 30.06 18.84 13.79
C GLY A 73 29.62 18.05 12.57
N GLY A 74 28.35 18.17 12.15
CA GLY A 74 27.81 17.47 10.98
C GLY A 74 27.73 15.95 11.14
N SER A 75 27.49 15.45 12.35
CA SER A 75 27.51 14.03 12.67
C SER A 75 26.18 13.53 13.24
N ILE A 76 25.86 12.26 13.01
CA ILE A 76 24.69 11.59 13.58
C ILE A 76 25.18 10.41 14.41
N ARG A 77 24.84 10.41 15.71
CA ARG A 77 25.11 9.32 16.63
C ARG A 77 23.84 8.54 16.88
N VAL A 78 23.88 7.26 16.59
CA VAL A 78 22.78 6.32 16.79
C VAL A 78 23.20 5.36 17.91
N PRO A 79 22.45 5.26 19.01
CA PRO A 79 22.78 4.32 20.08
C PRO A 79 22.74 2.87 19.61
N GLU A 80 23.60 2.03 20.20
CA GLU A 80 23.67 0.59 19.89
C GLU A 80 22.40 -0.18 20.25
N SER A 81 21.61 0.34 21.20
CA SER A 81 20.30 -0.22 21.56
C SER A 81 19.27 -0.10 20.43
N LEU A 82 19.50 0.77 19.44
CA LEU A 82 18.54 1.06 18.38
C LEU A 82 18.92 0.40 17.06
N THR A 83 18.10 -0.54 16.61
CA THR A 83 18.20 -1.09 15.25
C THR A 83 17.46 -0.19 14.25
N MET A 84 18.20 0.55 13.42
CA MET A 84 17.61 1.35 12.35
C MET A 84 17.27 0.48 11.14
N SER A 85 16.01 0.55 10.70
CA SER A 85 15.59 -0.03 9.43
C SER A 85 15.99 0.90 8.29
N LEU A 86 16.69 0.38 7.30
CA LEU A 86 17.15 1.16 6.15
C LEU A 86 16.07 1.20 5.06
N LEU A 87 15.98 2.34 4.38
CA LEU A 87 15.13 2.50 3.20
C LEU A 87 15.54 1.46 2.13
N PRO A 88 14.63 0.62 1.62
CA PRO A 88 15.00 -0.39 0.62
C PRO A 88 15.53 0.20 -0.68
N GLU A 89 16.37 -0.58 -1.37
CA GLU A 89 16.67 -0.31 -2.78
C GLU A 89 15.46 -0.60 -3.67
N PRO A 90 15.24 0.17 -4.75
CA PRO A 90 16.11 1.22 -5.28
C PRO A 90 15.83 2.62 -4.69
N PHE A 91 14.92 2.73 -3.71
CA PHE A 91 14.44 4.02 -3.20
C PHE A 91 15.57 4.80 -2.53
N TRP A 92 16.47 4.12 -1.81
CA TRP A 92 17.65 4.72 -1.20
C TRP A 92 18.57 5.37 -2.24
N SER A 93 19.12 4.58 -3.17
CA SER A 93 20.05 5.09 -4.18
C SER A 93 19.45 6.21 -5.02
N GLN A 94 18.18 6.11 -5.41
CA GLN A 94 17.49 7.15 -6.17
C GLN A 94 17.31 8.44 -5.38
N THR A 95 16.87 8.34 -4.12
CA THR A 95 16.68 9.50 -3.24
C THR A 95 18.02 10.17 -2.96
N HIS A 96 19.05 9.38 -2.67
CA HIS A 96 20.41 9.88 -2.43
C HIS A 96 20.97 10.61 -3.66
N ASN A 97 20.82 10.03 -4.86
CA ASN A 97 21.25 10.66 -6.11
C ASN A 97 20.52 11.98 -6.38
N ALA A 98 19.19 12.00 -6.19
CA ALA A 98 18.39 13.20 -6.35
C ALA A 98 18.80 14.30 -5.35
N LEU A 99 18.99 13.96 -4.08
CA LEU A 99 19.48 14.90 -3.05
C LEU A 99 20.88 15.42 -3.39
N SER A 100 21.80 14.56 -3.82
CA SER A 100 23.16 14.95 -4.20
C SER A 100 23.16 15.98 -5.33
N LYS A 101 22.31 15.80 -6.36
CA LYS A 101 22.22 16.75 -7.48
C LYS A 101 21.56 18.08 -7.10
N VAL A 102 20.64 18.06 -6.13
CA VAL A 102 19.97 19.28 -5.62
C VAL A 102 20.92 20.07 -4.70
N LEU A 103 21.64 19.39 -3.82
CA LEU A 103 22.55 20.02 -2.85
C LEU A 103 23.88 20.45 -3.48
N HIS A 104 24.37 19.69 -4.45
CA HIS A 104 25.65 19.91 -5.11
C HIS A 104 25.46 19.89 -6.64
N PRO A 105 24.84 20.93 -7.22
CA PRO A 105 24.63 20.98 -8.67
C PRO A 105 25.94 20.94 -9.45
N ASP A 106 27.03 21.47 -8.89
CA ASP A 106 28.35 21.55 -9.52
C ASP A 106 28.96 20.16 -9.81
N LEU A 107 28.61 19.13 -9.01
CA LEU A 107 29.06 17.75 -9.23
C LEU A 107 28.58 17.18 -10.57
N SER A 108 27.49 17.71 -11.13
CA SER A 108 26.97 17.26 -12.43
C SER A 108 27.85 17.68 -13.62
N THR A 109 28.69 18.68 -13.41
CA THR A 109 29.59 19.25 -14.43
C THR A 109 31.07 19.15 -14.05
N ALA A 110 31.39 18.56 -12.89
CA ALA A 110 32.75 18.49 -12.37
C ALA A 110 33.70 17.73 -13.31
N ASP A 111 33.18 16.75 -14.06
CA ASP A 111 33.95 15.95 -15.01
C ASP A 111 34.08 16.59 -16.41
N ASN A 112 33.43 17.75 -16.65
CA ASN A 112 33.51 18.43 -17.94
C ASN A 112 34.84 19.18 -18.05
N ALA A 113 35.75 18.69 -18.90
CA ALA A 113 37.04 19.34 -19.16
C ALA A 113 36.92 20.80 -19.67
N PHE A 114 35.77 21.17 -20.26
CA PHE A 114 35.47 22.51 -20.73
C PHE A 114 34.08 22.95 -20.22
N PRO A 115 34.00 23.68 -19.09
CA PRO A 115 32.72 24.16 -18.59
C PRO A 115 32.14 25.20 -19.55
N SER A 116 30.90 24.98 -20.01
CA SER A 116 30.16 25.98 -20.80
C SER A 116 29.99 27.27 -19.99
N SER A 117 30.30 28.42 -20.60
CA SER A 117 30.21 29.77 -20.00
C SER A 117 28.79 30.26 -19.68
N ALA A 118 27.79 29.38 -19.79
CA ALA A 118 26.44 29.64 -19.30
C ALA A 118 26.45 29.56 -17.77
N GLY A 119 26.63 30.72 -17.12
CA GLY A 119 26.79 30.84 -15.68
C GLY A 119 25.81 29.98 -14.88
N ILE A 120 26.35 29.17 -13.99
CA ILE A 120 25.61 28.43 -12.97
C ILE A 120 24.90 29.47 -12.11
N ARG A 121 23.62 29.71 -12.37
CA ARG A 121 22.80 30.53 -11.48
C ARG A 121 22.60 29.72 -10.21
N ALA A 122 23.24 30.15 -9.11
CA ALA A 122 22.96 29.62 -7.79
C ALA A 122 21.45 29.66 -7.55
N THR A 123 20.83 28.50 -7.30
CA THR A 123 19.45 28.44 -6.87
C THR A 123 19.36 29.14 -5.50
N PRO A 124 18.48 30.13 -5.32
CA PRO A 124 18.30 30.77 -4.02
C PRO A 124 18.02 29.71 -2.94
N HIS A 125 18.52 29.89 -1.72
CA HIS A 125 18.39 28.91 -0.63
C HIS A 125 16.93 28.48 -0.35
N VAL A 126 15.95 29.34 -0.64
CA VAL A 126 14.51 29.05 -0.53
C VAL A 126 14.03 28.03 -1.58
N MET A 127 14.67 27.98 -2.74
CA MET A 127 14.37 27.00 -3.80
C MET A 127 14.96 25.63 -3.46
N VAL A 128 16.13 25.57 -2.82
CA VAL A 128 16.76 24.32 -2.39
C VAL A 128 15.89 23.58 -1.36
N ASP A 129 15.36 24.27 -0.34
CA ASP A 129 14.44 23.65 0.65
C ASP A 129 13.20 23.03 -0.01
N LYS A 130 12.71 23.70 -1.06
CA LYS A 130 11.56 23.30 -1.86
C LYS A 130 11.88 22.07 -2.72
N GLU A 131 13.06 22.02 -3.30
CA GLU A 131 13.56 20.88 -4.09
C GLU A 131 13.84 19.65 -3.21
N ILE A 132 14.49 19.83 -2.05
CA ILE A 132 14.70 18.74 -1.08
C ILE A 132 13.36 18.11 -0.69
N ARG A 133 12.36 18.94 -0.40
CA ARG A 133 11.00 18.47 -0.09
C ARG A 133 10.37 17.70 -1.25
N ALA A 134 10.53 18.20 -2.47
CA ALA A 134 10.05 17.51 -3.67
C ALA A 134 10.70 16.12 -3.83
N VAL A 135 11.98 15.99 -3.51
CA VAL A 135 12.68 14.69 -3.51
C VAL A 135 12.06 13.71 -2.51
N PHE A 136 11.84 14.13 -1.26
CA PHE A 136 11.19 13.25 -0.26
C PHE A 136 9.73 12.94 -0.61
N MET A 137 8.97 13.91 -1.14
CA MET A 137 7.61 13.66 -1.60
C MET A 137 7.56 12.64 -2.74
N ARG A 138 8.50 12.75 -3.69
CA ARG A 138 8.68 11.78 -4.78
C ARG A 138 9.00 10.39 -4.24
N MET A 139 9.95 10.29 -3.30
CA MET A 139 10.34 9.01 -2.68
C MET A 139 9.14 8.32 -2.05
N PHE A 140 8.35 9.02 -1.23
CA PHE A 140 7.17 8.44 -0.61
C PHE A 140 6.06 8.14 -1.62
N ALA A 141 5.89 8.94 -2.67
CA ALA A 141 4.91 8.67 -3.72
C ALA A 141 5.22 7.36 -4.46
N GLU A 142 6.51 7.09 -4.70
CA GLU A 142 6.99 5.85 -5.28
C GLU A 142 6.87 4.67 -4.28
N LEU A 143 7.27 4.88 -3.03
CA LEU A 143 7.19 3.88 -1.98
C LEU A 143 5.74 3.43 -1.73
N LEU A 144 4.80 4.37 -1.70
CA LEU A 144 3.38 4.13 -1.43
C LEU A 144 2.54 3.92 -2.70
N GLN A 145 3.14 3.83 -3.89
CA GLN A 145 2.39 3.62 -5.13
C GLN A 145 1.47 2.37 -5.05
N GLY A 146 0.20 2.56 -5.35
CA GLY A 146 -0.87 1.58 -5.19
C GLY A 146 -1.58 1.58 -3.83
N TYR A 147 -1.19 2.40 -2.84
CA TYR A 147 -1.79 2.35 -1.49
C TYR A 147 -3.31 2.55 -1.49
N ARG A 148 -3.84 3.40 -2.38
CA ARG A 148 -5.29 3.67 -2.47
C ARG A 148 -6.09 2.43 -2.86
N SER A 149 -5.53 1.53 -3.66
CA SER A 149 -6.19 0.26 -4.02
C SER A 149 -6.30 -0.69 -2.83
N CYS A 150 -5.50 -0.47 -1.78
CA CYS A 150 -5.52 -1.24 -0.54
C CYS A 150 -6.36 -0.58 0.55
N LEU A 151 -7.14 0.47 0.24
CA LEU A 151 -8.08 1.07 1.16
C LEU A 151 -9.43 0.33 1.18
N THR A 152 -9.89 0.06 2.39
CA THR A 152 -11.14 -0.64 2.70
C THR A 152 -12.04 0.34 3.42
N LEU A 153 -13.31 0.42 3.02
CA LEU A 153 -14.27 1.40 3.53
C LEU A 153 -15.39 0.66 4.27
N ILE A 154 -15.32 0.70 5.58
CA ILE A 154 -16.26 0.05 6.50
C ILE A 154 -17.41 1.03 6.80
N ARG A 155 -18.65 0.65 6.46
CA ARG A 155 -19.85 1.52 6.59
C ARG A 155 -20.82 1.14 7.72
N ILE A 156 -20.41 0.27 8.65
CA ILE A 156 -21.30 -0.20 9.72
C ILE A 156 -21.55 0.83 10.82
N HIS A 157 -20.74 1.89 10.89
CA HIS A 157 -20.89 2.99 11.85
C HIS A 157 -21.53 4.22 11.19
N SER A 158 -22.08 5.11 12.01
CA SER A 158 -22.67 6.39 11.57
C SER A 158 -21.69 7.28 10.80
N LYS A 159 -20.38 7.05 10.97
CA LYS A 159 -19.31 7.60 10.14
C LYS A 159 -18.54 6.47 9.48
N PRO A 160 -18.34 6.48 8.15
CA PRO A 160 -17.56 5.45 7.47
C PRO A 160 -16.12 5.48 7.98
N VAL A 161 -15.58 4.30 8.27
CA VAL A 161 -14.20 4.11 8.74
C VAL A 161 -13.37 3.59 7.55
N ILE A 162 -12.22 4.21 7.31
CA ILE A 162 -11.29 3.79 6.27
C ILE A 162 -10.14 3.04 6.92
N THR A 163 -9.93 1.80 6.49
CA THR A 163 -8.83 0.96 6.94
C THR A 163 -7.89 0.66 5.77
N PHE A 164 -6.66 0.29 6.09
CA PHE A 164 -5.64 -0.04 5.10
C PHE A 164 -5.27 -1.52 5.19
N HIS A 165 -5.40 -2.24 4.07
CA HIS A 165 -5.08 -3.65 3.99
C HIS A 165 -3.57 -3.85 3.79
N LYS A 166 -2.82 -3.83 4.90
CA LYS A 166 -1.35 -3.93 4.91
C LYS A 166 -0.82 -5.15 4.14
N ALA A 167 -1.37 -6.34 4.40
CA ALA A 167 -0.92 -7.57 3.75
C ALA A 167 -1.08 -7.55 2.21
N SER A 168 -2.20 -7.00 1.72
CA SER A 168 -2.45 -6.85 0.28
C SER A 168 -1.45 -5.90 -0.37
N PHE A 169 -1.17 -4.76 0.28
CA PHE A 169 -0.19 -3.79 -0.21
C PHE A 169 1.22 -4.40 -0.28
N LEU A 170 1.68 -5.00 0.82
CA LEU A 170 3.00 -5.61 0.89
C LEU A 170 3.17 -6.77 -0.09
N GLY A 171 2.14 -7.63 -0.22
CA GLY A 171 2.12 -8.75 -1.15
C GLY A 171 2.22 -8.29 -2.61
N ASN A 172 1.35 -7.37 -3.01
CA ASN A 172 1.32 -6.85 -4.39
C ASN A 172 2.60 -6.11 -4.78
N ARG A 173 3.29 -5.51 -3.81
CA ARG A 173 4.56 -4.80 -3.98
C ARG A 173 5.80 -5.69 -3.83
N GLY A 174 5.65 -6.95 -3.41
CA GLY A 174 6.77 -7.83 -3.11
C GLY A 174 7.64 -7.36 -1.92
N MET A 175 7.04 -6.64 -0.96
CA MET A 175 7.74 -6.02 0.18
C MET A 175 7.37 -6.67 1.53
N VAL A 176 6.81 -7.88 1.54
CA VAL A 176 6.31 -8.57 2.76
C VAL A 176 7.39 -8.72 3.84
N ASP A 177 8.63 -9.04 3.44
CA ASP A 177 9.74 -9.24 4.37
C ASP A 177 10.57 -7.95 4.59
N ASN A 178 10.08 -6.78 4.14
CA ASN A 178 10.81 -5.53 4.28
C ASN A 178 10.50 -4.85 5.62
N ASP A 179 11.47 -4.90 6.54
CA ASP A 179 11.34 -4.34 7.89
C ASP A 179 11.00 -2.84 7.90
N TYR A 180 11.64 -2.04 7.04
CA TYR A 180 11.38 -0.59 6.96
C TYR A 180 9.93 -0.28 6.56
N VAL A 181 9.44 -0.90 5.48
CA VAL A 181 8.08 -0.66 4.99
C VAL A 181 7.06 -1.25 5.97
N GLY A 182 7.34 -2.41 6.55
CA GLY A 182 6.53 -3.00 7.62
C GLY A 182 6.31 -2.01 8.76
N LYS A 183 7.41 -1.50 9.34
CA LYS A 183 7.40 -0.50 10.42
C LYS A 183 6.72 0.79 9.98
N LEU A 184 7.01 1.32 8.79
CA LEU A 184 6.37 2.54 8.26
C LEU A 184 4.84 2.43 8.25
N LEU A 185 4.30 1.29 7.81
CA LEU A 185 2.86 1.06 7.72
C LEU A 185 2.21 0.84 9.10
N ASP A 186 2.98 0.39 10.10
CA ASP A 186 2.53 0.25 11.49
C ASP A 186 2.63 1.55 12.29
N CYS A 187 3.34 2.56 11.78
CA CYS A 187 3.49 3.84 12.43
C CYS A 187 2.13 4.54 12.60
N MET A 188 1.92 5.18 13.75
CA MET A 188 0.76 6.05 13.99
C MET A 188 0.61 7.14 12.91
N PHE A 189 1.72 7.63 12.37
CA PHE A 189 1.72 8.62 11.29
C PHE A 189 1.03 8.10 10.02
N PHE A 190 1.22 6.83 9.69
CA PHE A 190 0.58 6.22 8.53
C PHE A 190 -0.91 6.02 8.75
N THR A 191 -1.33 5.66 9.97
CA THR A 191 -2.75 5.63 10.36
C THR A 191 -3.41 7.00 10.19
N THR A 192 -2.76 8.07 10.65
CA THR A 192 -3.23 9.45 10.45
C THR A 192 -3.29 9.81 8.97
N PHE A 193 -2.26 9.45 8.19
CA PHE A 193 -2.24 9.65 6.75
C PHE A 193 -3.43 8.98 6.04
N VAL A 194 -3.75 7.72 6.36
CA VAL A 194 -4.90 7.00 5.81
C VAL A 194 -6.22 7.68 6.20
N THR A 195 -6.32 8.13 7.45
CA THR A 195 -7.52 8.80 7.96
C THR A 195 -7.77 10.14 7.26
N GLU A 196 -6.73 10.96 7.09
CA GLU A 196 -6.83 12.28 6.44
C GLU A 196 -6.98 12.18 4.91
N ARG A 197 -6.23 11.26 4.26
CA ARG A 197 -6.08 11.23 2.80
C ARG A 197 -6.76 10.07 2.09
N GLY A 198 -7.26 9.10 2.85
CA GLY A 198 -8.03 7.97 2.37
C GLY A 198 -9.43 8.31 1.83
N PRO A 199 -10.15 9.34 2.33
CA PRO A 199 -11.45 9.68 1.77
C PRO A 199 -11.36 10.01 0.26
N PRO A 200 -12.19 9.39 -0.58
CA PRO A 200 -12.13 9.57 -2.02
C PRO A 200 -12.61 10.95 -2.47
N TRP A 201 -13.46 11.62 -1.69
CA TRP A 201 -13.95 12.98 -1.97
C TRP A 201 -13.42 13.96 -0.93
N ARG A 202 -12.47 14.80 -1.32
CA ARG A 202 -11.88 15.85 -0.46
C ARG A 202 -11.17 16.91 -1.29
N VAL A 203 -10.71 17.98 -0.63
CA VAL A 203 -9.80 18.95 -1.25
C VAL A 203 -8.47 18.26 -1.51
N CYS A 204 -8.03 18.22 -2.77
CA CYS A 204 -6.72 17.68 -3.14
C CYS A 204 -5.61 18.64 -2.73
N ASP A 205 -4.53 18.09 -2.19
CA ASP A 205 -3.32 18.83 -1.85
C ASP A 205 -2.18 18.52 -2.83
N LEU A 206 -1.01 19.10 -2.58
CA LEU A 206 0.18 18.90 -3.41
C LEU A 206 0.58 17.42 -3.51
N TRP A 207 0.37 16.66 -2.45
CA TRP A 207 0.68 15.23 -2.44
C TRP A 207 -0.17 14.47 -3.46
N ASP A 208 -1.46 14.76 -3.58
CA ASP A 208 -2.32 14.07 -4.54
C ASP A 208 -1.89 14.31 -5.99
N ASP A 209 -1.47 15.53 -6.30
CA ASP A 209 -0.97 15.87 -7.62
C ASP A 209 0.37 15.17 -7.91
N VAL A 210 1.29 15.12 -6.93
CA VAL A 210 2.56 14.38 -7.08
C VAL A 210 2.29 12.88 -7.26
N TYR A 211 1.45 12.31 -6.40
CA TYR A 211 1.12 10.88 -6.40
C TYR A 211 0.38 10.46 -7.68
N ALA A 212 -0.51 11.30 -8.22
CA ALA A 212 -1.21 11.01 -9.46
C ALA A 212 -0.26 10.91 -10.67
N ASN A 213 0.81 11.71 -10.69
CA ASN A 213 1.70 11.86 -11.85
C ASN A 213 3.02 11.07 -11.74
N ILE A 214 3.34 10.52 -10.56
CA ILE A 214 4.65 9.88 -10.32
C ILE A 214 4.95 8.73 -11.29
N GLY A 215 3.93 7.94 -11.65
CA GLY A 215 4.09 6.81 -12.57
C GLY A 215 4.44 7.23 -14.01
N ASP A 216 3.97 8.39 -14.47
CA ASP A 216 4.36 8.96 -15.77
C ASP A 216 5.76 9.57 -15.72
N GLN A 217 6.09 10.25 -14.61
CA GLN A 217 7.40 10.86 -14.41
C GLN A 217 8.51 9.81 -14.41
N LEU A 218 8.34 8.72 -13.67
CA LEU A 218 9.30 7.62 -13.63
C LEU A 218 9.54 7.00 -15.01
N ARG A 219 8.49 6.84 -15.82
CA ARG A 219 8.63 6.35 -17.20
C ARG A 219 9.41 7.34 -18.08
N GLN A 220 9.12 8.64 -17.98
CA GLN A 220 9.87 9.66 -18.72
C GLN A 220 11.35 9.70 -18.34
N GLU A 221 11.65 9.53 -17.05
CA GLU A 221 13.01 9.53 -16.52
C GLU A 221 13.81 8.27 -16.91
N GLN A 222 13.15 7.13 -17.12
CA GLN A 222 13.78 5.94 -17.69
C GLN A 222 14.27 6.17 -19.12
N HIS A 223 13.54 6.96 -19.91
CA HIS A 223 13.94 7.29 -21.28
C HIS A 223 14.95 8.45 -21.33
N ASP A 224 14.92 9.37 -20.37
CA ASP A 224 15.83 10.51 -20.30
C ASP A 224 16.09 10.91 -18.84
N CYS A 225 17.26 10.51 -18.32
CA CYS A 225 17.64 10.73 -16.93
C CYS A 225 17.79 12.22 -16.56
N ARG A 226 17.90 13.12 -17.54
CA ARG A 226 17.99 14.58 -17.32
C ARG A 226 16.66 15.19 -16.87
N LYS A 227 15.53 14.56 -17.23
CA LYS A 227 14.18 15.02 -16.86
C LYS A 227 13.89 14.92 -15.36
N MET A 228 14.71 14.18 -14.61
CA MET A 228 14.55 14.04 -13.17
C MET A 228 14.61 15.41 -12.46
N LEU A 229 15.63 16.23 -12.77
CA LEU A 229 15.76 17.56 -12.18
C LEU A 229 14.63 18.49 -12.61
N GLU A 230 14.23 18.42 -13.89
CA GLU A 230 13.07 19.18 -14.37
C GLU A 230 11.77 18.80 -13.65
N ASN A 231 11.55 17.51 -13.40
CA ASN A 231 10.37 17.03 -12.68
C ASN A 231 10.38 17.51 -11.22
N ILE A 232 11.54 17.48 -10.55
CA ILE A 232 11.73 18.00 -9.18
C ILE A 232 11.51 19.52 -9.13
N GLN A 233 12.12 20.27 -10.04
CA GLN A 233 12.17 21.74 -10.00
C GLN A 233 10.93 22.42 -10.62
N VAL A 234 10.48 21.97 -11.78
CA VAL A 234 9.49 22.68 -12.60
C VAL A 234 8.07 22.20 -12.31
N LYS A 235 7.84 20.89 -12.17
CA LYS A 235 6.48 20.34 -12.04
C LYS A 235 5.97 20.30 -10.60
N GLN A 236 6.84 20.06 -9.61
CA GLN A 236 6.43 19.98 -8.21
C GLN A 236 6.33 21.35 -7.51
N LEU A 237 7.09 22.35 -7.98
CA LEU A 237 7.14 23.68 -7.32
C LEU A 237 6.23 24.73 -7.96
N LYS A 238 5.91 24.62 -9.25
CA LYS A 238 4.97 25.56 -9.92
C LYS A 238 3.50 25.28 -9.60
N LYS A 239 3.17 24.11 -9.03
CA LYS A 239 1.79 23.71 -8.66
C LYS A 239 1.43 23.93 -7.18
N LEU A 240 2.23 24.68 -6.41
CA LEU A 240 1.83 25.09 -5.06
C LEU A 240 0.49 25.86 -5.16
N PRO A 241 -0.61 25.34 -4.59
CA PRO A 241 -1.93 25.91 -4.81
C PRO A 241 -2.00 27.31 -4.20
N GLN A 242 -2.18 28.33 -5.04
CA GLN A 242 -2.49 29.70 -4.59
C GLN A 242 -3.95 29.85 -4.11
N LYS A 243 -4.80 28.81 -4.18
CA LYS A 243 -6.17 28.81 -3.65
C LYS A 243 -6.55 27.45 -3.08
N ALA A 244 -7.31 27.46 -1.99
CA ALA A 244 -8.04 26.29 -1.48
C ALA A 244 -9.01 25.81 -2.58
N GLY A 245 -8.72 24.65 -3.17
CA GLY A 245 -9.54 24.07 -4.23
C GLY A 245 -10.89 23.58 -3.70
N GLN A 246 -11.89 23.49 -4.58
CA GLN A 246 -13.13 22.80 -4.25
C GLN A 246 -12.88 21.30 -4.03
N PRO A 247 -13.64 20.64 -3.15
CA PRO A 247 -13.51 19.21 -2.94
C PRO A 247 -13.87 18.46 -4.24
N ARG A 248 -13.07 17.44 -4.58
CA ARG A 248 -13.22 16.64 -5.80
C ARG A 248 -12.87 15.18 -5.52
N ILE A 249 -13.16 14.31 -6.48
CA ILE A 249 -12.70 12.92 -6.44
C ILE A 249 -11.17 12.92 -6.55
N VAL A 250 -10.51 12.31 -5.57
CA VAL A 250 -9.06 12.17 -5.56
C VAL A 250 -8.65 11.08 -6.54
N PRO A 251 -7.69 11.35 -7.46
CA PRO A 251 -7.20 10.33 -8.37
C PRO A 251 -6.65 9.10 -7.65
N MET A 252 -6.95 7.90 -8.18
CA MET A 252 -6.43 6.63 -7.66
C MET A 252 -4.90 6.52 -7.78
N GLY A 253 -4.30 7.30 -8.68
CA GLY A 253 -2.89 7.23 -9.01
C GLY A 253 -2.54 5.96 -9.80
N PRO A 254 -1.24 5.62 -9.89
CA PRO A 254 -0.80 4.47 -10.66
C PRO A 254 -1.31 3.16 -10.05
N HIS A 255 -1.79 2.25 -10.90
CA HIS A 255 -2.30 0.95 -10.46
C HIS A 255 -1.16 0.06 -9.93
N ILE A 256 -1.41 -0.70 -8.87
CA ILE A 256 -0.37 -1.53 -8.22
C ILE A 256 0.17 -2.62 -9.18
N SER A 257 -0.64 -3.08 -10.14
CA SER A 257 -0.23 -4.09 -11.13
C SER A 257 0.72 -3.56 -12.21
N SER A 258 0.76 -2.25 -12.48
CA SER A 258 1.66 -1.70 -13.51
C SER A 258 3.14 -1.71 -13.10
N LEU A 259 3.43 -1.97 -11.82
CA LEU A 259 4.79 -2.09 -11.29
C LEU A 259 5.41 -3.47 -11.51
N GLN A 260 4.61 -4.50 -11.78
CA GLN A 260 5.09 -5.87 -11.97
C GLN A 260 5.80 -6.06 -13.33
N SER A 261 5.60 -5.14 -14.28
CA SER A 261 6.08 -5.30 -15.67
C SER A 261 7.44 -4.65 -15.96
N GLY A 262 8.12 -4.02 -14.99
CA GLY A 262 9.23 -3.11 -15.32
C GLY A 262 10.45 -3.04 -14.40
N ARG A 263 10.59 -3.89 -13.38
CA ARG A 263 11.80 -3.86 -12.53
C ARG A 263 12.33 -5.26 -12.25
N GLY A 264 13.46 -5.57 -12.89
CA GLY A 264 14.31 -6.73 -12.61
C GLY A 264 15.05 -6.60 -11.28
N ILE A 265 14.31 -6.55 -10.17
CA ILE A 265 14.83 -6.92 -8.85
C ILE A 265 14.39 -8.36 -8.63
N VAL A 266 15.11 -9.30 -9.25
CA VAL A 266 14.93 -10.72 -8.95
C VAL A 266 15.58 -10.95 -7.58
N SER A 267 14.85 -10.58 -6.53
CA SER A 267 15.13 -11.05 -5.17
C SER A 267 15.17 -12.58 -5.18
N SER A 268 15.96 -13.21 -4.30
CA SER A 268 15.93 -14.66 -4.06
C SER A 268 14.50 -15.20 -3.88
N SER A 269 13.58 -14.37 -3.39
CA SER A 269 12.14 -14.65 -3.34
C SER A 269 11.46 -14.76 -4.71
N ALA A 270 11.82 -13.92 -5.70
CA ALA A 270 11.26 -13.99 -7.06
C ALA A 270 11.61 -15.30 -7.77
N ARG A 271 12.85 -15.82 -7.62
CA ARG A 271 13.22 -17.14 -8.15
C ARG A 271 12.41 -18.27 -7.49
N ARG A 272 12.15 -18.17 -6.18
CA ARG A 272 11.31 -19.14 -5.46
C ARG A 272 9.85 -19.09 -5.92
N LEU A 273 9.30 -17.89 -6.13
CA LEU A 273 7.96 -17.70 -6.67
C LEU A 273 7.84 -18.20 -8.11
N GLU A 274 8.87 -18.02 -8.93
CA GLU A 274 8.92 -18.55 -10.29
C GLU A 274 8.96 -20.08 -10.30
N VAL A 275 9.74 -20.71 -9.41
CA VAL A 275 9.74 -22.17 -9.24
C VAL A 275 8.36 -22.68 -8.81
N MET A 276 7.67 -21.95 -7.92
CA MET A 276 6.30 -22.26 -7.51
C MET A 276 5.33 -22.15 -8.68
N ARG A 277 5.34 -21.04 -9.44
CA ARG A 277 4.50 -20.85 -10.62
C ARG A 277 4.71 -21.97 -11.64
N ASN A 278 5.96 -22.32 -11.94
CA ASN A 278 6.27 -23.42 -12.85
C ASN A 278 5.79 -24.77 -12.33
N CYS A 279 5.89 -25.03 -11.02
CA CYS A 279 5.36 -26.25 -10.41
C CYS A 279 3.83 -26.32 -10.57
N VAL A 280 3.11 -25.24 -10.27
CA VAL A 280 1.66 -25.14 -10.42
C VAL A 280 1.26 -25.36 -11.89
N ASN A 281 1.91 -24.68 -12.83
CA ASN A 281 1.69 -24.90 -14.26
C ASN A 281 1.91 -26.36 -14.67
N CYS A 282 2.99 -27.00 -14.21
CA CYS A 282 3.24 -28.42 -14.48
C CYS A 282 2.13 -29.33 -13.93
N ILE A 283 1.53 -28.99 -12.77
CA ILE A 283 0.38 -29.74 -12.24
C ILE A 283 -0.80 -29.63 -13.22
N PHE A 284 -1.18 -28.43 -13.63
CA PHE A 284 -2.35 -28.21 -14.48
C PHE A 284 -2.15 -28.64 -15.95
N GLU A 285 -0.91 -28.67 -16.46
CA GLU A 285 -0.54 -29.24 -17.77
C GLU A 285 -0.42 -30.77 -17.75
N ASN A 286 -0.75 -31.42 -16.64
CA ASN A 286 -0.62 -32.87 -16.42
C ASN A 286 0.83 -33.40 -16.53
N LYS A 287 1.85 -32.54 -16.33
CA LYS A 287 3.26 -32.90 -16.24
C LYS A 287 3.63 -33.27 -14.80
N ILE A 288 2.95 -34.28 -14.24
CA ILE A 288 3.03 -34.62 -12.81
C ILE A 288 4.45 -34.96 -12.35
N SER A 289 5.22 -35.67 -13.19
CA SER A 289 6.60 -36.05 -12.87
C SER A 289 7.51 -34.83 -12.68
N ASP A 290 7.32 -33.78 -13.46
CA ASP A 290 8.13 -32.55 -13.36
C ASP A 290 7.68 -31.68 -12.19
N ALA A 291 6.37 -31.61 -11.94
CA ALA A 291 5.82 -30.97 -10.75
C ALA A 291 6.40 -31.61 -9.47
N ARG A 292 6.45 -32.94 -9.40
CA ARG A 292 6.99 -33.67 -8.23
C ARG A 292 8.46 -33.38 -7.94
N LYS A 293 9.28 -33.09 -8.96
CA LYS A 293 10.70 -32.73 -8.76
C LYS A 293 10.86 -31.42 -8.00
N THR A 294 10.02 -30.43 -8.28
CA THR A 294 10.08 -29.10 -7.66
C THR A 294 9.20 -28.97 -6.41
N PHE A 295 8.24 -29.88 -6.22
CA PHE A 295 7.26 -29.85 -5.14
C PHE A 295 7.86 -29.67 -3.73
N PRO A 296 8.92 -30.39 -3.30
CA PRO A 296 9.50 -30.19 -1.97
C PRO A 296 10.12 -28.80 -1.78
N ALA A 297 10.66 -28.21 -2.84
CA ALA A 297 11.19 -26.85 -2.80
C ALA A 297 10.05 -25.82 -2.66
N VAL A 298 8.93 -26.05 -3.34
CA VAL A 298 7.71 -25.22 -3.21
C VAL A 298 7.15 -25.29 -1.80
N LEU A 299 6.97 -26.48 -1.22
CA LEU A 299 6.50 -26.62 0.17
C LEU A 299 7.39 -25.87 1.16
N ARG A 300 8.71 -25.89 0.97
CA ARG A 300 9.63 -25.07 1.79
C ARG A 300 9.46 -23.57 1.58
N ALA A 301 9.15 -23.13 0.36
CA ALA A 301 8.90 -21.72 0.05
C ALA A 301 7.59 -21.21 0.67
N LEU A 302 6.58 -22.08 0.81
CA LEU A 302 5.27 -21.75 1.40
C LEU A 302 5.30 -21.40 2.89
N LYS A 303 6.45 -21.56 3.57
CA LYS A 303 6.66 -20.98 4.90
C LYS A 303 6.54 -19.45 4.91
N SER A 304 6.81 -18.79 3.78
CA SER A 304 6.63 -17.34 3.63
C SER A 304 5.19 -17.00 3.27
N LYS A 305 4.58 -16.08 4.02
CA LYS A 305 3.23 -15.54 3.74
C LYS A 305 3.08 -15.01 2.31
N ALA A 306 4.13 -14.37 1.76
CA ALA A 306 4.13 -13.88 0.38
C ALA A 306 3.97 -15.02 -0.63
N ALA A 307 4.66 -16.14 -0.40
CA ALA A 307 4.53 -17.32 -1.25
C ALA A 307 3.15 -17.97 -1.11
N ARG A 308 2.57 -18.00 0.10
CA ARG A 308 1.20 -18.50 0.32
C ARG A 308 0.15 -17.68 -0.42
N LEU A 309 0.23 -16.36 -0.35
CA LEU A 309 -0.69 -15.47 -1.09
C LEU A 309 -0.48 -15.57 -2.61
N ALA A 310 0.77 -15.62 -3.06
CA ALA A 310 1.07 -15.80 -4.48
C ALA A 310 0.57 -17.16 -5.00
N LEU A 311 0.68 -18.24 -4.22
CA LEU A 311 0.08 -19.54 -4.54
C LEU A 311 -1.43 -19.42 -4.75
N CYS A 312 -2.15 -18.70 -3.88
CA CYS A 312 -3.60 -18.49 -4.03
C CYS A 312 -3.92 -17.80 -5.35
N THR A 313 -3.16 -16.76 -5.70
CA THR A 313 -3.31 -16.06 -6.98
C THR A 313 -3.07 -16.99 -8.16
N GLU A 314 -1.98 -17.78 -8.16
CA GLU A 314 -1.70 -18.70 -9.26
C GLU A 314 -2.79 -19.77 -9.40
N LEU A 315 -3.23 -20.37 -8.29
CA LEU A 315 -4.34 -21.33 -8.31
C LEU A 315 -5.63 -20.70 -8.86
N SER A 316 -5.91 -19.44 -8.55
CA SER A 316 -7.11 -18.76 -9.05
C SER A 316 -7.15 -18.62 -10.58
N HIS A 317 -6.00 -18.49 -11.24
CA HIS A 317 -5.92 -18.43 -12.71
C HIS A 317 -6.33 -19.75 -13.39
N HIS A 318 -6.27 -20.86 -12.66
CA HIS A 318 -6.64 -22.19 -13.17
C HIS A 318 -8.12 -22.54 -12.92
N VAL A 319 -8.90 -21.64 -12.35
CA VAL A 319 -10.35 -21.80 -12.18
C VAL A 319 -11.07 -21.07 -13.33
N GLN A 320 -11.52 -21.83 -14.34
CA GLN A 320 -12.33 -21.29 -15.44
C GLN A 320 -13.82 -21.48 -15.13
N GLY A 321 -14.51 -20.41 -14.73
CA GLY A 321 -15.92 -20.45 -14.33
C GLY A 321 -16.14 -20.84 -12.86
N ASN A 322 -17.24 -21.55 -12.56
CA ASN A 322 -17.60 -21.87 -11.17
C ASN A 322 -16.85 -23.08 -10.58
N ARG A 323 -16.26 -23.95 -11.42
CA ARG A 323 -15.63 -25.20 -10.98
C ARG A 323 -14.45 -25.59 -11.89
N ALA A 324 -13.42 -26.16 -11.29
CA ALA A 324 -12.29 -26.79 -11.98
C ALA A 324 -12.21 -28.27 -11.60
N VAL A 325 -12.49 -29.16 -12.56
CA VAL A 325 -12.42 -30.62 -12.36
C VAL A 325 -11.01 -31.10 -12.67
N LEU A 326 -10.34 -31.69 -11.68
CA LEU A 326 -8.96 -32.15 -11.76
C LEU A 326 -8.87 -33.67 -11.83
N GLU A 327 -7.80 -34.17 -12.44
CA GLU A 327 -7.42 -35.58 -12.34
C GLU A 327 -6.96 -35.93 -10.93
N HIS A 328 -6.97 -37.23 -10.58
CA HIS A 328 -6.69 -37.70 -9.23
C HIS A 328 -5.33 -37.20 -8.70
N GLN A 329 -4.27 -37.30 -9.50
CA GLN A 329 -2.93 -36.87 -9.11
C GLN A 329 -2.79 -35.35 -9.02
N GLN A 330 -3.47 -34.59 -9.90
CA GLN A 330 -3.51 -33.14 -9.84
C GLN A 330 -4.20 -32.66 -8.57
N PHE A 331 -5.36 -33.25 -8.26
CA PHE A 331 -6.14 -32.94 -7.08
C PHE A 331 -5.34 -33.16 -5.80
N ASP A 332 -4.66 -34.30 -5.66
CA ASP A 332 -3.85 -34.59 -4.47
C ASP A 332 -2.71 -33.57 -4.27
N LEU A 333 -2.06 -33.14 -5.36
CA LEU A 333 -1.01 -32.13 -5.29
C LEU A 333 -1.56 -30.74 -4.93
N VAL A 334 -2.69 -30.33 -5.52
CA VAL A 334 -3.35 -29.05 -5.19
C VAL A 334 -3.79 -29.03 -3.73
N VAL A 335 -4.48 -30.08 -3.26
CA VAL A 335 -4.91 -30.20 -1.86
C VAL A 335 -3.72 -30.15 -0.91
N ARG A 336 -2.60 -30.77 -1.26
CA ARG A 336 -1.38 -30.74 -0.44
C ARG A 336 -0.75 -29.35 -0.37
N LEU A 337 -0.79 -28.57 -1.46
CA LEU A 337 -0.37 -27.17 -1.46
C LEU A 337 -1.29 -26.31 -0.60
N MET A 338 -2.61 -26.49 -0.72
CA MET A 338 -3.60 -25.75 0.09
C MET A 338 -3.45 -26.07 1.59
N ASN A 339 -3.28 -27.34 1.96
CA ASN A 339 -3.05 -27.74 3.34
C ASN A 339 -1.76 -27.12 3.91
N CYS A 340 -0.67 -27.15 3.15
CA CYS A 340 0.59 -26.52 3.56
C CYS A 340 0.43 -25.00 3.75
N ALA A 341 -0.40 -24.34 2.93
CA ALA A 341 -0.65 -22.92 3.05
C ALA A 341 -1.47 -22.57 4.31
N LEU A 342 -2.31 -23.48 4.80
CA LEU A 342 -3.15 -23.25 5.99
C LEU A 342 -2.46 -23.66 7.31
N GLN A 343 -1.49 -24.57 7.28
CA GLN A 343 -0.80 -25.07 8.50
C GLN A 343 0.04 -24.01 9.23
N ASP A 344 0.59 -23.03 8.53
CA ASP A 344 1.51 -22.02 9.08
C ASP A 344 0.81 -20.65 9.32
N ASP A 345 -0.53 -20.61 9.44
CA ASP A 345 -1.25 -19.38 9.78
C ASP A 345 -1.13 -19.09 11.29
N SER A 346 -0.35 -18.05 11.64
CA SER A 346 -0.22 -17.56 13.02
C SER A 346 -1.54 -16.93 13.46
N PRO A 347 -1.95 -17.05 14.74
CA PRO A 347 -3.13 -16.33 15.25
C PRO A 347 -2.98 -14.79 15.24
N LEU A 348 -1.77 -14.27 15.02
CA LEU A 348 -1.49 -12.84 14.79
C LEU A 348 -1.67 -12.43 13.31
N ASP A 349 -1.84 -13.39 12.40
CA ASP A 349 -2.04 -13.12 10.99
C ASP A 349 -3.52 -12.87 10.69
N GLU A 350 -3.85 -11.62 10.36
CA GLU A 350 -5.11 -11.28 9.69
C GLU A 350 -5.31 -12.24 8.50
N TYR A 351 -6.40 -13.00 8.53
CA TYR A 351 -6.74 -14.22 7.79
C TYR A 351 -6.74 -14.19 6.24
N GLY A 352 -5.86 -13.42 5.61
CA GLY A 352 -5.86 -13.18 4.17
C GLY A 352 -5.56 -14.41 3.30
N VAL A 353 -4.76 -15.37 3.78
CA VAL A 353 -4.48 -16.62 3.06
C VAL A 353 -5.71 -17.53 3.07
N ALA A 354 -6.28 -17.78 4.26
CA ALA A 354 -7.52 -18.53 4.42
C ALA A 354 -8.68 -17.92 3.60
N ALA A 355 -8.86 -16.60 3.64
CA ALA A 355 -9.88 -15.90 2.85
C ALA A 355 -9.68 -16.07 1.33
N ALA A 356 -8.43 -16.05 0.85
CA ALA A 356 -8.13 -16.26 -0.57
C ALA A 356 -8.32 -17.73 -1.01
N LEU A 357 -8.08 -18.70 -0.13
CA LEU A 357 -8.27 -20.12 -0.40
C LEU A 357 -9.74 -20.57 -0.33
N LEU A 358 -10.57 -19.87 0.45
CA LEU A 358 -11.97 -20.22 0.64
C LEU A 358 -12.75 -20.41 -0.68
N PRO A 359 -12.78 -19.45 -1.63
CA PRO A 359 -13.46 -19.65 -2.92
C PRO A 359 -12.82 -20.78 -3.75
N LEU A 360 -11.50 -20.94 -3.67
CA LEU A 360 -10.76 -21.99 -4.40
C LEU A 360 -11.11 -23.40 -3.89
N SER A 361 -11.33 -23.54 -2.58
CA SER A 361 -11.71 -24.81 -1.94
C SER A 361 -13.04 -25.37 -2.42
N SER A 362 -13.96 -24.47 -2.80
CA SER A 362 -15.26 -24.80 -3.37
C SER A 362 -15.22 -24.94 -4.90
N ALA A 363 -14.18 -24.42 -5.55
CA ALA A 363 -14.02 -24.47 -7.00
C ALA A 363 -13.30 -25.75 -7.47
N PHE A 364 -12.24 -26.18 -6.77
CA PHE A 364 -11.50 -27.38 -7.15
C PHE A 364 -12.19 -28.66 -6.70
N CYS A 365 -12.39 -29.58 -7.64
CA CYS A 365 -12.98 -30.88 -7.36
C CYS A 365 -12.40 -32.00 -8.23
N ARG A 366 -12.59 -33.25 -7.83
CA ARG A 366 -12.31 -34.44 -8.64
C ARG A 366 -13.55 -35.33 -8.73
N LYS A 367 -13.67 -36.07 -9.83
CA LYS A 367 -14.66 -37.14 -9.98
C LYS A 367 -14.05 -38.45 -9.46
N LEU A 368 -14.77 -39.15 -8.59
CA LEU A 368 -14.36 -40.45 -8.06
C LEU A 368 -15.01 -41.57 -8.88
N CYS A 369 -16.17 -42.05 -8.46
CA CYS A 369 -17.02 -42.99 -9.19
C CYS A 369 -18.25 -42.29 -9.80
N THR A 370 -19.13 -43.03 -10.48
CA THR A 370 -20.29 -42.49 -11.20
C THR A 370 -21.18 -41.62 -10.30
N GLY A 371 -21.10 -40.30 -10.50
CA GLY A 371 -21.91 -39.30 -9.79
C GLY A 371 -21.27 -38.71 -8.53
N VAL A 372 -20.13 -39.22 -8.06
CA VAL A 372 -19.48 -38.73 -6.84
C VAL A 372 -18.40 -37.71 -7.17
N ILE A 373 -18.59 -36.47 -6.70
CA ILE A 373 -17.63 -35.37 -6.82
C ILE A 373 -17.10 -35.04 -5.44
N GLN A 374 -15.78 -35.11 -5.28
CA GLN A 374 -15.10 -34.67 -4.06
C GLN A 374 -14.53 -33.28 -4.28
N PHE A 375 -14.84 -32.35 -3.38
CA PHE A 375 -14.30 -31.00 -3.39
C PHE A 375 -13.08 -30.85 -2.49
N ALA A 376 -12.19 -29.91 -2.83
CA ALA A 376 -11.01 -29.63 -2.02
C ALA A 376 -11.37 -29.20 -0.60
N TYR A 377 -12.51 -28.52 -0.37
CA TYR A 377 -12.96 -28.14 0.98
C TYR A 377 -13.04 -29.35 1.94
N THR A 378 -13.49 -30.52 1.45
CA THR A 378 -13.61 -31.74 2.27
C THR A 378 -12.26 -32.25 2.79
N CYS A 379 -11.16 -31.83 2.16
CA CYS A 379 -9.80 -32.25 2.51
C CYS A 379 -9.01 -31.19 3.31
N ILE A 380 -9.61 -30.02 3.56
CA ILE A 380 -8.97 -28.91 4.30
C ILE A 380 -9.85 -28.39 5.45
N GLN A 381 -11.06 -28.93 5.63
CA GLN A 381 -12.04 -28.45 6.60
C GLN A 381 -11.61 -28.56 8.07
N ASP A 382 -10.58 -29.36 8.38
CA ASP A 382 -10.12 -29.59 9.77
C ASP A 382 -9.15 -28.51 10.28
N HIS A 383 -8.79 -27.50 9.49
CA HIS A 383 -7.94 -26.40 9.95
C HIS A 383 -8.65 -25.50 10.97
N SER A 384 -7.94 -25.10 12.02
CA SER A 384 -8.47 -24.30 13.14
C SER A 384 -9.05 -22.95 12.71
N VAL A 385 -8.54 -22.37 11.62
CA VAL A 385 -9.03 -21.09 11.06
C VAL A 385 -10.52 -21.12 10.73
N TRP A 386 -11.06 -22.27 10.32
CA TRP A 386 -12.48 -22.40 9.97
C TRP A 386 -13.40 -22.46 11.19
N SER A 387 -12.86 -22.73 12.38
CA SER A 387 -13.62 -22.66 13.64
C SER A 387 -13.63 -21.25 14.24
N ASN A 388 -12.89 -20.31 13.65
CA ASN A 388 -12.71 -18.96 14.19
C ASN A 388 -13.82 -18.02 13.70
N GLN A 389 -14.63 -17.49 14.61
CA GLN A 389 -15.73 -16.58 14.27
C GLN A 389 -15.26 -15.25 13.65
N GLN A 390 -14.14 -14.69 14.13
CA GLN A 390 -13.63 -13.41 13.61
C GLN A 390 -13.20 -13.53 12.15
N PHE A 391 -12.67 -14.70 11.75
CA PHE A 391 -12.36 -15.00 10.36
C PHE A 391 -13.59 -14.91 9.46
N TRP A 392 -14.69 -15.54 9.87
CA TRP A 392 -15.93 -15.56 9.08
C TRP A 392 -16.55 -14.18 8.96
N GLU A 393 -16.58 -13.41 10.07
CA GLU A 393 -17.04 -12.03 10.06
C GLU A 393 -16.19 -11.19 9.08
N ALA A 394 -14.86 -11.23 9.21
CA ALA A 394 -13.95 -10.48 8.34
C ALA A 394 -14.09 -10.86 6.86
N SER A 395 -14.15 -12.16 6.55
CA SER A 395 -14.27 -12.66 5.17
C SER A 395 -15.60 -12.28 4.54
N PHE A 396 -16.70 -12.45 5.28
CA PHE A 396 -18.04 -12.05 4.84
C PHE A 396 -18.08 -10.55 4.52
N TYR A 397 -17.58 -9.70 5.42
CA TYR A 397 -17.56 -8.25 5.18
C TYR A 397 -16.65 -7.88 4.01
N GLN A 398 -15.51 -8.56 3.83
CA GLN A 398 -14.63 -8.32 2.71
C GLN A 398 -15.30 -8.65 1.37
N ASP A 399 -16.03 -9.76 1.29
CA ASP A 399 -16.74 -10.16 0.07
C ASP A 399 -17.94 -9.26 -0.23
N VAL A 400 -18.76 -8.93 0.77
CA VAL A 400 -19.83 -7.94 0.62
C VAL A 400 -19.27 -6.59 0.14
N GLN A 401 -18.16 -6.15 0.72
CA GLN A 401 -17.52 -4.90 0.28
C GLN A 401 -17.00 -5.00 -1.15
N ARG A 402 -16.46 -6.15 -1.56
CA ARG A 402 -15.99 -6.40 -2.93
C ARG A 402 -17.15 -6.32 -3.92
N GLU A 403 -18.26 -7.01 -3.64
CA GLU A 403 -19.46 -6.99 -4.49
C GLU A 403 -20.04 -5.57 -4.60
N ILE A 404 -20.15 -4.87 -3.47
CA ILE A 404 -20.57 -3.46 -3.45
C ILE A 404 -19.64 -2.62 -4.33
N LYS A 405 -18.31 -2.77 -4.21
CA LYS A 405 -17.34 -2.04 -5.05
C LYS A 405 -17.55 -2.33 -6.55
N THR A 406 -17.79 -3.59 -6.92
CA THR A 406 -18.05 -3.99 -8.31
C THR A 406 -19.27 -3.26 -8.90
N LEU A 407 -20.37 -3.14 -8.14
CA LEU A 407 -21.59 -2.45 -8.59
C LEU A 407 -21.36 -0.97 -8.95
N TYR A 408 -20.40 -0.30 -8.31
CA TYR A 408 -20.09 1.10 -8.59
C TYR A 408 -18.99 1.29 -9.64
N GLN A 409 -18.14 0.28 -9.88
CA GLN A 409 -17.09 0.35 -10.91
C GLN A 409 -17.67 0.27 -12.34
N ASP A 410 -18.68 -0.56 -12.58
CA ASP A 410 -19.34 -0.67 -13.89
C ASP A 410 -20.03 0.63 -14.32
N ARG A 411 -20.56 1.37 -13.33
CA ARG A 411 -21.26 2.64 -13.58
C ARG A 411 -20.33 3.74 -14.07
N SER A 412 -19.05 3.71 -13.66
CA SER A 412 -18.03 4.66 -14.11
C SER A 412 -17.56 4.39 -15.55
N GLN A 413 -17.54 3.12 -15.99
CA GLN A 413 -17.19 2.75 -17.36
C GLN A 413 -18.32 2.99 -18.37
N GLN A 414 -19.59 2.86 -17.96
CA GLN A 414 -20.73 3.22 -18.81
C GLN A 414 -20.77 4.71 -19.15
N THR A 415 -20.44 5.60 -18.20
CA THR A 415 -20.30 7.04 -18.48
C THR A 415 -19.16 7.39 -19.44
N SER A 416 -18.18 6.51 -19.64
CA SER A 416 -17.08 6.71 -20.60
C SER A 416 -17.36 6.14 -21.99
N ARG A 417 -18.43 5.34 -22.17
CA ARG A 417 -18.82 4.78 -23.48
C ARG A 417 -19.89 5.61 -24.21
N THR A 418 -20.54 6.56 -23.54
CA THR A 418 -21.56 7.45 -24.15
C THR A 418 -21.02 8.79 -24.68
N SER A 419 -19.70 9.00 -24.70
CA SER A 419 -19.10 10.26 -25.19
C SER A 419 -18.53 10.18 -26.63
N ILE A 420 -18.98 9.23 -27.45
CA ILE A 420 -18.65 9.20 -28.90
C ILE A 420 -19.91 8.84 -29.69
N THR A 421 -20.84 9.79 -29.82
CA THR A 421 -21.69 10.02 -31.01
C THR A 421 -22.52 11.28 -30.76
N SER A 422 -22.42 12.27 -31.64
CA SER A 422 -23.09 13.56 -31.59
C SER A 422 -24.54 13.50 -32.11
N ASP A 423 -25.30 14.53 -31.73
CA ASP A 423 -26.51 15.11 -32.35
C ASP A 423 -27.91 14.59 -31.98
N ALA A 424 -28.58 15.30 -31.04
CA ALA A 424 -30.00 15.75 -31.08
C ALA A 424 -30.45 16.37 -29.73
N PRO A 425 -31.50 17.22 -29.68
CA PRO A 425 -31.54 18.39 -28.79
C PRO A 425 -32.18 18.19 -27.41
N VAL A 426 -31.82 19.14 -26.55
CA VAL A 426 -32.16 19.33 -25.14
C VAL A 426 -33.67 19.48 -24.90
N MET A 427 -34.21 18.69 -23.97
CA MET A 427 -35.42 19.04 -23.20
C MET A 427 -35.11 18.99 -21.69
N LYS A 428 -35.64 20.01 -21.00
CA LYS A 428 -35.38 20.40 -19.61
C LYS A 428 -35.97 19.41 -18.59
N ASP A 429 -35.16 19.09 -17.58
CA ASP A 429 -35.38 18.92 -16.11
C ASP A 429 -36.78 18.56 -15.56
N PRO A 430 -36.88 17.81 -14.42
CA PRO A 430 -36.40 18.35 -13.14
C PRO A 430 -35.78 17.36 -12.12
N SER A 431 -34.72 17.86 -11.48
CA SER A 431 -34.31 17.67 -10.09
C SER A 431 -35.22 16.85 -9.15
N LEU A 432 -34.64 15.87 -8.45
CA LEU A 432 -35.15 15.36 -7.17
C LEU A 432 -34.06 15.38 -6.09
N SER A 433 -34.17 16.38 -5.23
CA SER A 433 -33.58 16.51 -3.90
C SER A 433 -34.19 15.50 -2.91
N PRO A 434 -33.62 15.29 -1.70
CA PRO A 434 -34.10 14.30 -0.74
C PRO A 434 -35.37 14.76 -0.03
N ILE A 435 -36.39 13.89 0.05
CA ILE A 435 -37.67 14.16 0.73
C ILE A 435 -37.58 13.78 2.22
N ASN A 436 -38.01 14.71 3.08
CA ASN A 436 -38.17 14.57 4.53
C ASN A 436 -39.53 13.90 4.87
N PRO A 437 -39.67 13.12 5.97
CA PRO A 437 -40.80 12.23 6.16
C PRO A 437 -41.92 12.90 6.93
N LYS A 438 -42.98 13.31 6.23
CA LYS A 438 -44.33 13.53 6.76
C LYS A 438 -45.28 13.63 5.57
N ASP A 439 -45.87 12.51 5.17
CA ASP A 439 -47.28 12.45 4.82
C ASP A 439 -47.76 11.01 4.61
N LYS A 440 -48.91 10.72 5.22
CA LYS A 440 -49.57 9.42 5.27
C LYS A 440 -50.60 9.29 4.14
N ARG A 441 -50.67 8.07 3.59
CA ARG A 441 -51.83 7.36 2.99
C ARG A 441 -52.41 7.91 1.66
N LYS A 442 -52.34 7.07 0.62
CA LYS A 442 -53.49 6.27 0.13
C LYS A 442 -53.02 5.19 -0.85
N SER A 443 -53.87 4.17 -0.97
CA SER A 443 -53.65 2.76 -1.35
C SER A 443 -53.95 2.41 -2.81
N GLY A 444 -53.39 1.28 -3.26
CA GLY A 444 -53.81 0.47 -4.43
C GLY A 444 -52.75 0.41 -5.52
N ALA A 445 -52.37 -0.71 -6.15
CA ALA A 445 -52.84 -2.09 -6.10
C ALA A 445 -51.69 -3.01 -6.58
N TRP A 446 -51.84 -4.30 -6.29
CA TRP A 446 -50.88 -5.38 -6.44
C TRP A 446 -50.55 -5.72 -7.91
N GLY A 447 -49.28 -6.00 -8.17
CA GLY A 447 -48.78 -6.63 -9.39
C GLY A 447 -47.64 -7.57 -9.01
N GLU A 448 -47.98 -8.84 -8.86
CA GLU A 448 -47.14 -9.97 -8.51
C GLU A 448 -46.38 -10.45 -9.76
N VAL A 449 -45.03 -10.43 -9.75
CA VAL A 449 -44.20 -11.24 -10.66
C VAL A 449 -42.96 -11.73 -9.91
N ASP A 450 -43.04 -13.03 -9.60
CA ASP A 450 -42.03 -14.05 -9.34
C ASP A 450 -40.64 -13.73 -8.79
N ASN A 451 -40.46 -14.32 -7.61
CA ASN A 451 -39.30 -14.37 -6.75
C ASN A 451 -38.54 -15.69 -7.02
N LYS A 452 -37.37 -15.65 -7.65
CA LYS A 452 -36.58 -16.87 -7.89
C LYS A 452 -35.07 -16.65 -8.06
N MET A 453 -34.39 -16.07 -7.07
CA MET A 453 -32.98 -16.39 -6.81
C MET A 453 -32.54 -15.78 -5.47
N HIS A 454 -32.60 -16.56 -4.39
CA HIS A 454 -31.70 -16.46 -3.22
C HIS A 454 -32.24 -17.32 -2.08
N ARG A 455 -31.75 -18.56 -2.01
CA ARG A 455 -31.65 -19.37 -0.79
C ARG A 455 -30.88 -20.63 -1.12
N SER A 456 -29.56 -20.55 -0.97
CA SER A 456 -28.70 -21.71 -0.74
C SER A 456 -27.33 -21.17 -0.40
N VAL A 457 -27.05 -21.05 0.90
CA VAL A 457 -25.86 -21.51 1.63
C VAL A 457 -26.00 -20.92 3.04
N ALA A 458 -26.96 -21.43 3.79
CA ALA A 458 -27.02 -21.30 5.24
C ALA A 458 -28.02 -22.36 5.71
N LEU A 459 -27.59 -23.20 6.65
CA LEU A 459 -28.31 -24.30 7.30
C LEU A 459 -28.19 -25.66 6.61
N GLU A 460 -27.09 -26.35 6.90
CA GLU A 460 -27.18 -27.77 7.27
C GLU A 460 -26.13 -28.07 8.34
N THR A 461 -26.42 -27.58 9.54
CA THR A 461 -25.85 -28.10 10.79
C THR A 461 -27.02 -28.73 11.54
N LYS A 462 -27.19 -30.05 11.40
CA LYS A 462 -27.66 -30.96 12.46
C LYS A 462 -27.93 -32.38 11.94
N VAL A 463 -27.37 -33.34 12.68
CA VAL A 463 -27.77 -34.76 12.84
C VAL A 463 -27.20 -35.75 11.81
N LEU A 464 -25.92 -36.11 11.96
CA LEU A 464 -25.42 -37.39 12.52
C LEU A 464 -23.90 -37.48 12.41
#